data_AF-A0A0F8UTF3-F1
#
_entry.id   AF-A0A0F8UTF3-F1
#
_cell.length_a   1.000
_cell.length_b   1.000
_cell.length_c   1.000
_cell.angle_alpha   90.00
_cell.angle_beta   90.00
_cell.angle_gamma   90.00
#
_symmetry.space_group_name_H-M   'P 1'
#
loop_
_entity.id
_entity.type
_entity.pdbx_description
1 polymer ?
#
loop_
_entity_poly.entity_id
_entity_poly.type
_entity_poly.pdbx_seq_one_letter_code
_entity_poly.pdbx_strand_id
1 'polypeptide(L)'
;MSSGRSNAILISTSVLLGISLVTVCLRCYVRLRIVKAFGWDDSLMVTAMIFNIGFAICGIIGTTYGIGKKAEYFQSRPDDFQLAMLYWWLAQLFYVVTCTMMRMSIAVMLLRLVIDRVFFGILYGVMALSTIAGLIFFFFTIFQCTPVAYYWGRLTMQGKCLNTNTLLGIAYFYSAAATACDLTIGILPAVLIWNLRISHRAKLGIAVILGIGCIASAGVIVRIPFLHRITSPDFLSSTFQATIWSNAEANLGITAGSLAPIRPLFRDLTCMRGKGNLTRAARISSDRYSSAHNSESNEYVAY
;
A
#
# COMPACT_ATOMS: atom_id res chain seq x y z
N MET A 1 -24.99 11.63 -12.37
CA MET A 1 -23.72 11.81 -11.62
C MET A 1 -23.26 10.62 -10.78
N SER A 2 -24.11 9.64 -10.41
CA SER A 2 -23.66 8.50 -9.57
C SER A 2 -22.73 7.51 -10.30
N SER A 3 -22.91 7.31 -11.61
CA SER A 3 -22.07 6.42 -12.41
C SER A 3 -20.59 6.86 -12.47
N GLY A 4 -20.32 8.17 -12.40
CA GLY A 4 -18.94 8.68 -12.38
C GLY A 4 -18.16 8.31 -11.12
N ARG A 5 -18.84 8.25 -9.95
CA ARG A 5 -18.20 7.92 -8.67
C ARG A 5 -17.83 6.43 -8.58
N SER A 6 -18.74 5.55 -8.98
CA SER A 6 -18.48 4.10 -9.01
C SER A 6 -17.35 3.76 -10.01
N ASN A 7 -17.34 4.38 -11.18
CA ASN A 7 -16.26 4.19 -12.17
C ASN A 7 -14.90 4.67 -11.64
N ALA A 8 -14.86 5.79 -10.91
CA ALA A 8 -13.62 6.27 -10.30
C ALA A 8 -13.05 5.29 -9.26
N ILE A 9 -13.91 4.65 -8.46
CA ILE A 9 -13.48 3.62 -7.50
C ILE A 9 -12.89 2.42 -8.24
N LEU A 10 -13.59 1.92 -9.27
CA LEU A 10 -13.13 0.79 -10.05
C LEU A 10 -11.77 1.04 -10.70
N ILE A 11 -11.63 2.15 -11.43
CA ILE A 11 -10.38 2.52 -12.12
C ILE A 11 -9.24 2.66 -11.11
N SER A 12 -9.46 3.41 -10.02
CA SER A 12 -8.44 3.63 -8.98
C SER A 12 -8.00 2.31 -8.33
N THR A 13 -8.98 1.47 -7.94
CA THR A 13 -8.71 0.19 -7.29
C THR A 13 -7.93 -0.75 -8.20
N SER A 14 -8.36 -0.90 -9.46
CA SER A 14 -7.68 -1.80 -10.41
C SER A 14 -6.26 -1.36 -10.73
N VAL A 15 -6.04 -0.06 -10.96
CA VAL A 15 -4.70 0.47 -11.27
C VAL A 15 -3.76 0.30 -10.08
N LEU A 16 -4.19 0.71 -8.88
CA LEU A 16 -3.38 0.62 -7.67
C LEU A 16 -3.07 -0.83 -7.28
N LEU A 17 -4.06 -1.72 -7.42
CA LEU A 17 -3.88 -3.16 -7.19
C LEU A 17 -2.89 -3.77 -8.19
N GLY A 18 -2.97 -3.39 -9.47
CA GLY A 18 -2.04 -3.86 -10.48
C GLY A 18 -0.59 -3.46 -10.15
N ILE A 19 -0.37 -2.21 -9.73
CA ILE A 19 0.95 -1.71 -9.34
C ILE A 19 1.46 -2.44 -8.09
N SER A 20 0.63 -2.60 -7.06
CA SER A 20 1.03 -3.28 -5.82
C SER A 20 1.33 -4.76 -6.06
N LEU A 21 0.54 -5.44 -6.91
CA LEU A 21 0.78 -6.84 -7.27
C LEU A 21 2.12 -7.01 -8.01
N VAL A 22 2.37 -6.22 -9.04
CA VAL A 22 3.62 -6.29 -9.82
C VAL A 22 4.83 -6.03 -8.91
N THR A 23 4.74 -5.07 -7.99
CA THR A 23 5.84 -4.72 -7.10
C THR A 23 6.11 -5.80 -6.04
N VAL A 24 5.07 -6.45 -5.50
CA VAL A 24 5.23 -7.61 -4.59
C VAL A 24 5.78 -8.83 -5.33
N CYS A 25 5.32 -9.12 -6.54
CA CYS A 25 5.88 -10.20 -7.36
C CYS A 25 7.37 -9.96 -7.65
N LEU A 26 7.74 -8.72 -8.00
CA LEU A 26 9.14 -8.35 -8.21
C LEU A 26 9.96 -8.49 -6.92
N ARG A 27 9.42 -8.06 -5.78
CA ARG A 27 10.04 -8.26 -4.46
C ARG A 27 10.31 -9.74 -4.21
N CYS A 28 9.32 -10.61 -4.41
CA CYS A 28 9.46 -12.05 -4.21
C CYS A 28 10.53 -12.64 -5.16
N TYR A 29 10.52 -12.26 -6.43
CA TYR A 29 11.51 -12.71 -7.40
C TYR A 29 12.94 -12.34 -6.97
N VAL A 30 13.17 -11.09 -6.56
CA VAL A 30 14.48 -10.62 -6.08
C VAL A 30 14.92 -11.40 -4.84
N ARG A 31 14.03 -11.59 -3.86
CA ARG A 31 14.38 -12.20 -2.58
C ARG A 31 14.58 -13.71 -2.67
N LEU A 32 13.83 -14.39 -3.54
CA LEU A 32 13.95 -15.84 -3.74
C LEU A 32 15.09 -16.21 -4.70
N ARG A 33 15.27 -15.48 -5.81
CA ARG A 33 16.19 -15.89 -6.89
C ARG A 33 17.52 -15.15 -6.88
N ILE A 34 17.52 -13.87 -6.53
CA ILE A 34 18.72 -13.01 -6.63
C ILE A 34 19.45 -12.95 -5.30
N VAL A 35 18.77 -12.48 -4.25
CA VAL A 35 19.35 -12.33 -2.90
C VAL A 35 19.35 -13.67 -2.14
N LYS A 36 18.42 -14.58 -2.48
CA LYS A 36 18.23 -15.90 -1.82
C LYS A 36 18.09 -15.79 -0.29
N ALA A 37 17.47 -14.72 0.19
CA ALA A 37 17.26 -14.46 1.61
C ALA A 37 15.79 -14.07 1.83
N PHE A 38 14.93 -15.08 1.86
CA PHE A 38 13.51 -14.88 2.14
C PHE A 38 13.31 -14.77 3.65
N GLY A 39 12.80 -13.63 4.11
CA GLY A 39 12.62 -13.36 5.52
C GLY A 39 11.16 -13.33 5.95
N TRP A 40 10.94 -13.29 7.27
CA TRP A 40 9.63 -13.03 7.87
C TRP A 40 8.94 -11.76 7.36
N ASP A 41 9.71 -10.72 7.02
CA ASP A 41 9.19 -9.50 6.41
C ASP A 41 8.53 -9.76 5.04
N ASP A 42 9.11 -10.67 4.24
CA ASP A 42 8.59 -11.03 2.93
C ASP A 42 7.28 -11.82 3.04
N SER A 43 7.22 -12.80 3.95
CA SER A 43 5.97 -13.56 4.24
C SER A 43 4.83 -12.63 4.66
N LEU A 44 5.10 -11.69 5.58
CA LEU A 44 4.10 -10.74 6.05
C LEU A 44 3.58 -9.83 4.92
N MET A 45 4.44 -9.41 4.00
CA MET A 45 4.04 -8.59 2.85
C MET A 45 3.17 -9.39 1.86
N VAL A 46 3.52 -10.65 1.60
CA VAL A 46 2.70 -11.53 0.74
C VAL A 46 1.33 -11.78 1.37
N THR A 47 1.28 -12.05 2.67
CA THR A 47 0.01 -12.19 3.40
C THR A 47 -0.81 -10.90 3.34
N ALA A 48 -0.19 -9.73 3.53
CA ALA A 48 -0.86 -8.45 3.36
C ALA A 48 -1.45 -8.29 1.95
N MET A 49 -0.72 -8.71 0.92
CA MET A 49 -1.20 -8.66 -0.47
C MET A 49 -2.41 -9.57 -0.71
N ILE A 50 -2.43 -10.77 -0.12
CA ILE A 50 -3.59 -11.69 -0.22
C ILE A 50 -4.85 -11.02 0.36
N PHE A 51 -4.74 -10.41 1.54
CA PHE A 51 -5.85 -9.68 2.15
C PHE A 51 -6.23 -8.42 1.35
N ASN A 52 -5.25 -7.73 0.75
CA ASN A 52 -5.49 -6.59 -0.12
C ASN A 52 -6.29 -6.97 -1.39
N ILE A 53 -6.06 -8.16 -1.95
CA ILE A 53 -6.85 -8.70 -3.05
C ILE A 53 -8.30 -8.93 -2.59
N GLY A 54 -8.50 -9.51 -1.40
CA GLY A 54 -9.84 -9.66 -0.81
C GLY A 54 -10.56 -8.32 -0.61
N PHE A 55 -9.83 -7.32 -0.11
CA PHE A 55 -10.32 -5.94 0.02
C PHE A 55 -10.75 -5.35 -1.33
N ALA A 56 -9.91 -5.49 -2.36
CA ALA A 56 -10.20 -5.00 -3.70
C ALA A 56 -11.41 -5.70 -4.33
N ILE A 57 -11.53 -7.03 -4.19
CA ILE A 57 -12.68 -7.80 -4.67
C ILE A 57 -13.97 -7.31 -4.00
N CYS A 58 -13.96 -7.14 -2.67
CA CYS A 58 -15.13 -6.62 -1.95
C CYS A 58 -15.48 -5.20 -2.40
N GLY A 59 -14.48 -4.35 -2.67
CA GLY A 59 -14.68 -3.01 -3.21
C GLY A 59 -15.32 -3.02 -4.60
N ILE A 60 -14.80 -3.83 -5.52
CA ILE A 60 -15.30 -3.95 -6.90
C ILE A 60 -16.75 -4.46 -6.88
N ILE A 61 -17.00 -5.57 -6.19
CA ILE A 61 -18.35 -6.16 -6.10
C ILE A 61 -19.31 -5.22 -5.38
N GLY A 62 -18.85 -4.55 -4.31
CA GLY A 62 -19.69 -3.57 -3.63
C GLY A 62 -20.07 -2.39 -4.53
N THR A 63 -19.21 -1.95 -5.46
CA THR A 63 -19.59 -0.92 -6.45
C THR A 63 -20.63 -1.38 -7.45
N THR A 64 -20.68 -2.68 -7.80
CA THR A 64 -21.71 -3.22 -8.70
C THR A 64 -23.08 -3.27 -8.02
N TYR A 65 -23.11 -3.54 -6.71
CA TYR A 65 -24.35 -3.54 -5.91
C TYR A 65 -24.76 -2.15 -5.37
N GLY A 66 -23.99 -1.10 -5.67
CA GLY A 66 -24.43 0.28 -5.48
C GLY A 66 -23.62 1.15 -4.51
N ILE A 67 -22.43 0.72 -4.06
CA ILE A 67 -21.50 1.65 -3.38
C ILE A 67 -21.23 2.87 -4.29
N GLY A 68 -21.49 4.07 -3.78
CA GLY A 68 -21.40 5.34 -4.53
C GLY A 68 -22.71 5.83 -5.17
N LYS A 69 -23.81 5.04 -5.10
CA LYS A 69 -25.16 5.47 -5.51
C LYS A 69 -25.86 6.27 -4.40
N LYS A 70 -26.79 7.15 -4.77
CA LYS A 70 -27.63 7.92 -3.82
C LYS A 70 -28.68 7.03 -3.17
N ALA A 71 -29.20 7.45 -2.03
CA ALA A 71 -30.26 6.75 -1.30
C ALA A 71 -31.48 6.38 -2.18
N GLU A 72 -31.85 7.29 -3.09
CA GLU A 72 -32.95 7.14 -4.04
C GLU A 72 -32.84 5.88 -4.93
N TYR A 73 -31.61 5.44 -5.24
CA TYR A 73 -31.38 4.22 -6.03
C TYR A 73 -31.87 2.96 -5.31
N PHE A 74 -31.76 2.95 -3.98
CA PHE A 74 -32.08 1.78 -3.15
C PHE A 74 -33.55 1.70 -2.75
N GLN A 75 -34.34 2.77 -2.94
CA GLN A 75 -35.79 2.74 -2.69
C GLN A 75 -36.52 1.71 -3.57
N SER A 76 -35.97 1.45 -4.76
CA SER A 76 -36.51 0.46 -5.71
C SER A 76 -35.80 -0.92 -5.64
N ARG A 77 -34.70 -1.03 -4.88
CA ARG A 77 -33.85 -2.23 -4.80
C ARG A 77 -33.29 -2.41 -3.37
N PRO A 78 -34.12 -2.83 -2.40
CA PRO A 78 -33.70 -2.99 -1.01
C PRO A 78 -32.67 -4.12 -0.81
N ASP A 79 -32.69 -5.16 -1.64
CA ASP A 79 -31.75 -6.29 -1.55
C ASP A 79 -30.31 -5.88 -1.93
N ASP A 80 -30.16 -5.02 -2.94
CA ASP A 80 -28.86 -4.47 -3.38
C ASP A 80 -28.18 -3.69 -2.25
N PHE A 81 -28.96 -3.01 -1.42
CA PHE A 81 -28.45 -2.23 -0.29
C PHE A 81 -27.85 -3.13 0.80
N GLN A 82 -28.54 -4.22 1.14
CA GLN A 82 -28.06 -5.18 2.12
C GLN A 82 -26.74 -5.79 1.66
N LEU A 83 -26.66 -6.17 0.38
CA LEU A 83 -25.46 -6.76 -0.18
C LEU A 83 -24.30 -5.75 -0.28
N ALA A 84 -24.58 -4.51 -0.68
CA ALA A 84 -23.58 -3.43 -0.69
C ALA A 84 -23.00 -3.15 0.71
N MET A 85 -23.84 -3.17 1.76
CA MET A 85 -23.38 -3.02 3.14
C MET A 85 -22.57 -4.22 3.65
N LEU A 86 -22.93 -5.43 3.24
CA LEU A 86 -22.17 -6.63 3.58
C LEU A 86 -20.76 -6.57 2.99
N TYR A 87 -20.63 -6.24 1.69
CA TYR A 87 -19.32 -6.09 1.05
C TYR A 87 -18.54 -4.91 1.64
N TRP A 88 -19.21 -3.83 2.02
CA TRP A 88 -18.60 -2.72 2.75
C TRP A 88 -17.98 -3.18 4.08
N TRP A 89 -18.73 -3.96 4.87
CA TRP A 89 -18.28 -4.51 6.13
C TRP A 89 -17.09 -5.45 5.96
N LEU A 90 -17.16 -6.39 5.01
CA LEU A 90 -16.05 -7.29 4.68
C LEU A 90 -14.80 -6.54 4.20
N ALA A 91 -14.98 -5.51 3.37
CA ALA A 91 -13.89 -4.66 2.91
C ALA A 91 -13.17 -3.98 4.09
N GLN A 92 -13.90 -3.49 5.10
CA GLN A 92 -13.27 -2.89 6.28
C GLN A 92 -12.42 -3.90 7.06
N LEU A 93 -12.88 -5.14 7.23
CA LEU A 93 -12.12 -6.19 7.91
C LEU A 93 -10.83 -6.51 7.16
N PHE A 94 -10.92 -6.74 5.84
CA PHE A 94 -9.75 -7.02 5.02
C PHE A 94 -8.74 -5.87 4.99
N TYR A 95 -9.23 -4.64 4.92
CA TYR A 95 -8.38 -3.44 4.95
C TYR A 95 -7.56 -3.33 6.26
N VAL A 96 -8.17 -3.54 7.42
CA VAL A 96 -7.49 -3.42 8.72
C VAL A 96 -6.40 -4.48 8.88
N VAL A 97 -6.68 -5.70 8.44
CA VAL A 97 -5.68 -6.78 8.43
C VAL A 97 -4.56 -6.46 7.46
N THR A 98 -4.89 -5.97 6.26
CA THR A 98 -3.90 -5.56 5.24
C THR A 98 -2.95 -4.49 5.78
N CYS A 99 -3.48 -3.39 6.32
CA CYS A 99 -2.65 -2.30 6.83
C CYS A 99 -1.78 -2.74 8.02
N THR A 100 -2.31 -3.55 8.94
CA THR A 100 -1.54 -4.07 10.06
C THR A 100 -0.41 -4.97 9.59
N MET A 101 -0.68 -5.95 8.71
CA MET A 101 0.34 -6.87 8.20
C MET A 101 1.41 -6.14 7.37
N MET A 102 1.00 -5.16 6.57
CA MET A 102 1.89 -4.29 5.81
C MET A 102 2.83 -3.50 6.74
N ARG A 103 2.29 -2.82 7.77
CA ARG A 103 3.11 -2.07 8.75
C ARG A 103 4.08 -2.99 9.48
N MET A 104 3.64 -4.18 9.85
CA MET A 104 4.49 -5.19 10.50
C MET A 104 5.63 -5.65 9.59
N SER A 105 5.36 -5.91 8.31
CA SER A 105 6.41 -6.24 7.33
C SER A 105 7.47 -5.14 7.22
N ILE A 106 7.03 -3.88 7.09
CA ILE A 106 7.96 -2.74 6.96
C ILE A 106 8.76 -2.54 8.26
N ALA A 107 8.12 -2.65 9.42
CA ALA A 107 8.79 -2.52 10.71
C ALA A 107 9.84 -3.62 10.93
N VAL A 108 9.53 -4.88 10.62
CA VAL A 108 10.49 -6.00 10.70
C VAL A 108 11.65 -5.80 9.73
N MET A 109 11.38 -5.29 8.52
CA MET A 109 12.43 -4.95 7.57
C MET A 109 13.34 -3.83 8.10
N LEU A 110 12.77 -2.77 8.69
CA LEU A 110 13.55 -1.69 9.33
C LEU A 110 14.37 -2.20 10.50
N LEU A 111 13.84 -3.13 11.30
CA LEU A 111 14.53 -3.73 12.44
C LEU A 111 15.83 -4.41 12.04
N ARG A 112 15.90 -4.98 10.84
CA ARG A 112 17.11 -5.60 10.29
C ARG A 112 18.15 -4.60 9.79
N LEU A 113 17.75 -3.35 9.53
CA LEU A 113 18.63 -2.31 9.01
C LEU A 113 19.25 -1.47 10.13
N VAL A 114 18.62 -1.44 11.30
CA VAL A 114 19.04 -0.60 12.41
C VAL A 114 19.99 -1.35 13.34
N ILE A 115 20.99 -0.62 13.85
CA ILE A 115 22.00 -1.13 14.79
C ILE A 115 21.79 -0.55 16.21
N ASP A 116 21.19 0.65 16.32
CA ASP A 116 21.02 1.36 17.59
C ASP A 116 19.82 0.84 18.41
N ARG A 117 20.07 0.55 19.70
CA ARG A 117 19.09 0.02 20.66
C ARG A 117 17.88 0.94 20.88
N VAL A 118 18.04 2.25 20.75
CA VAL A 118 16.92 3.20 20.90
C VAL A 118 15.89 2.98 19.80
N PHE A 119 16.36 2.85 18.56
CA PHE A 119 15.50 2.60 17.42
C PHE A 119 14.87 1.19 17.44
N PHE A 120 15.55 0.20 18.02
CA PHE A 120 14.92 -1.11 18.31
C PHE A 120 13.68 -0.94 19.19
N GLY A 121 13.81 -0.22 20.31
CA GLY A 121 12.69 0.06 21.23
C GLY A 121 11.52 0.77 20.54
N ILE A 122 11.81 1.78 19.71
CA ILE A 122 10.79 2.52 18.95
C ILE A 122 10.08 1.60 17.96
N LEU A 123 10.80 0.76 17.21
CA LEU A 123 10.19 -0.16 16.24
C LEU A 123 9.31 -1.21 16.90
N TYR A 124 9.74 -1.81 18.02
CA TYR A 124 8.90 -2.72 18.79
C TYR A 124 7.65 -2.01 19.33
N GLY A 125 7.79 -0.76 19.79
CA GLY A 125 6.66 0.07 20.21
C GLY A 125 5.65 0.30 19.08
N VAL A 126 6.13 0.62 17.87
CA VAL A 126 5.27 0.79 16.68
C VAL A 126 4.58 -0.52 16.29
N MET A 127 5.30 -1.64 16.31
CA MET A 127 4.73 -2.97 16.03
C MET A 127 3.62 -3.32 17.03
N ALA A 128 3.87 -3.10 18.33
CA ALA A 128 2.89 -3.33 19.38
C ALA A 128 1.68 -2.41 19.22
N LEU A 129 1.90 -1.10 19.04
CA LEU A 129 0.83 -0.12 18.87
C LEU A 129 -0.04 -0.42 17.65
N SER A 130 0.58 -0.70 16.49
CA SER A 130 -0.16 -1.03 15.27
C SER A 130 -0.97 -2.31 15.42
N THR A 131 -0.42 -3.33 16.09
CA THR A 131 -1.11 -4.61 16.28
C THR A 131 -2.28 -4.46 17.25
N ILE A 132 -2.08 -3.79 18.39
CA ILE A 132 -3.12 -3.55 19.40
C ILE A 132 -4.25 -2.69 18.81
N ALA A 133 -3.90 -1.57 18.17
CA ALA A 133 -4.89 -0.70 17.54
C ALA A 133 -5.67 -1.42 16.42
N GLY A 134 -4.98 -2.22 15.59
CA GLY A 134 -5.59 -3.04 14.55
C GLY A 134 -6.56 -4.09 15.11
N LEU A 135 -6.17 -4.82 16.17
CA LEU A 135 -7.02 -5.82 16.81
C LEU A 135 -8.27 -5.19 17.45
N ILE A 136 -8.10 -4.08 18.18
CA ILE A 136 -9.23 -3.35 18.78
C ILE A 136 -10.22 -2.95 17.69
N PHE A 137 -9.74 -2.34 16.61
CA PHE A 137 -10.60 -1.87 15.53
C PHE A 137 -11.24 -3.04 14.74
N PHE A 138 -10.54 -4.16 14.58
CA PHE A 138 -11.05 -5.37 13.95
C PHE A 138 -12.22 -5.97 14.74
N PHE A 139 -12.03 -6.25 16.04
CA PHE A 139 -13.09 -6.79 16.88
C PHE A 139 -14.26 -5.82 17.03
N PHE A 140 -13.96 -4.52 17.14
CA PHE A 140 -14.99 -3.50 17.15
C PHE A 140 -15.83 -3.53 15.86
N THR A 141 -15.20 -3.64 14.69
CA THR A 141 -15.93 -3.70 13.40
C THR A 141 -16.84 -4.94 13.32
N ILE A 142 -16.43 -6.06 13.93
CA ILE A 142 -17.25 -7.28 13.99
C ILE A 142 -18.44 -7.10 14.95
N PHE A 143 -18.18 -6.58 16.15
CA PHE A 143 -19.17 -6.54 17.24
C PHE A 143 -19.87 -5.19 17.43
N GLN A 144 -19.79 -4.29 16.43
CA GLN A 144 -20.42 -2.96 16.53
C GLN A 144 -21.95 -2.99 16.57
N CYS A 145 -22.59 -4.09 16.17
CA CYS A 145 -24.04 -4.25 16.20
C CYS A 145 -24.46 -5.59 16.82
N THR A 146 -25.59 -5.58 17.51
CA THR A 146 -26.20 -6.75 18.12
C THR A 146 -27.62 -6.93 17.59
N PRO A 147 -27.92 -8.02 16.85
CA PRO A 147 -26.98 -9.04 16.33
C PRO A 147 -26.05 -8.49 15.23
N VAL A 148 -24.91 -9.14 14.97
CA VAL A 148 -23.92 -8.69 13.96
C VAL A 148 -24.58 -8.50 12.58
N ALA A 149 -25.53 -9.39 12.24
CA ALA A 149 -26.29 -9.32 11.00
C ALA A 149 -27.13 -8.05 10.82
N TYR A 150 -27.43 -7.34 11.91
CA TYR A 150 -28.13 -6.06 11.85
C TYR A 150 -27.34 -4.98 11.10
N TYR A 151 -26.00 -5.08 11.03
CA TYR A 151 -25.20 -4.09 10.31
C TYR A 151 -25.59 -3.98 8.82
N TRP A 152 -25.76 -5.12 8.14
CA TRP A 152 -26.18 -5.16 6.74
C TRP A 152 -27.69 -5.33 6.57
N GLY A 153 -28.36 -6.03 7.50
CA GLY A 153 -29.80 -6.31 7.49
C GLY A 153 -30.67 -5.23 8.14
N ARG A 154 -30.21 -3.97 8.22
CA ARG A 154 -30.90 -2.89 8.95
C ARG A 154 -32.31 -2.54 8.44
N LEU A 155 -32.67 -2.98 7.23
CA LEU A 155 -34.00 -2.78 6.65
C LEU A 155 -34.99 -3.90 7.01
N THR A 156 -34.49 -5.09 7.35
CA THR A 156 -35.28 -6.33 7.48
C THR A 156 -35.26 -6.88 8.91
N MET A 157 -34.27 -6.53 9.72
CA MET A 157 -34.09 -7.06 11.07
C MET A 157 -34.16 -5.95 12.12
N GLN A 158 -34.62 -6.29 13.33
CA GLN A 158 -34.51 -5.40 14.49
C GLN A 158 -33.20 -5.67 15.22
N GLY A 159 -32.54 -4.60 15.66
CA GLY A 159 -31.28 -4.67 16.38
C GLY A 159 -30.84 -3.29 16.85
N LYS A 160 -29.72 -3.26 17.58
CA LYS A 160 -29.09 -2.01 18.02
C LYS A 160 -27.62 -2.04 17.68
N CYS A 161 -27.12 -0.95 17.11
CA CYS A 161 -25.69 -0.70 16.96
C CYS A 161 -25.21 0.21 18.09
N LEU A 162 -23.90 0.19 18.34
CA LEU A 162 -23.26 1.08 19.29
C LEU A 162 -23.50 2.56 18.93
N ASN A 163 -23.53 3.41 19.95
CA ASN A 163 -23.74 4.84 19.78
C ASN A 163 -22.67 5.45 18.85
N THR A 164 -23.09 6.41 18.02
CA THR A 164 -22.21 7.12 17.08
C THR A 164 -20.98 7.73 17.77
N ASN A 165 -21.12 8.19 19.02
CA ASN A 165 -20.01 8.74 19.80
C ASN A 165 -18.92 7.70 20.11
N THR A 166 -19.31 6.46 20.45
CA THR A 166 -18.37 5.36 20.71
C THR A 166 -17.66 4.96 19.42
N LEU A 167 -18.40 4.88 18.32
CA LEU A 167 -17.87 4.60 16.98
C LEU A 167 -16.83 5.65 16.57
N LEU A 168 -17.14 6.93 16.76
CA LEU A 168 -16.21 8.03 16.49
C LEU A 168 -14.96 7.91 17.36
N GLY A 169 -15.10 7.72 18.68
CA GLY A 169 -13.96 7.61 19.59
C GLY A 169 -12.96 6.52 19.18
N ILE A 170 -13.46 5.33 18.84
CA ILE A 170 -12.61 4.20 18.41
C ILE A 170 -11.97 4.47 17.05
N ALA A 171 -12.69 5.07 16.11
CA ALA A 171 -12.14 5.44 14.82
C ALA A 171 -11.07 6.53 14.94
N TYR A 172 -11.25 7.53 15.81
CA TYR A 172 -10.23 8.55 16.11
C TYR A 172 -8.98 7.92 16.73
N PHE A 173 -9.15 7.00 17.68
CA PHE A 173 -8.05 6.28 18.30
C PHE A 173 -7.24 5.48 17.26
N TYR A 174 -7.91 4.65 16.46
CA TYR A 174 -7.26 3.88 15.39
C TYR A 174 -6.55 4.80 14.39
N SER A 175 -7.21 5.90 14.01
CA SER A 175 -6.68 6.89 13.08
C SER A 175 -5.41 7.57 13.57
N ALA A 176 -5.40 8.00 14.83
CA ALA A 176 -4.24 8.61 15.47
C ALA A 176 -3.09 7.61 15.60
N ALA A 177 -3.38 6.38 16.04
CA ALA A 177 -2.38 5.32 16.17
C ALA A 177 -1.76 4.95 14.82
N ALA A 178 -2.59 4.76 13.78
CA ALA A 178 -2.16 4.48 12.42
C ALA A 178 -1.25 5.59 11.87
N THR A 179 -1.66 6.85 12.02
CA THR A 179 -0.89 8.03 11.60
C THR A 179 0.45 8.10 12.32
N ALA A 180 0.46 7.90 13.65
CA ALA A 180 1.70 7.90 14.43
C ALA A 180 2.65 6.78 13.96
N CYS A 181 2.13 5.58 13.68
CA CYS A 181 2.93 4.47 13.16
C CYS A 181 3.52 4.79 11.78
N ASP A 182 2.73 5.33 10.85
CA ASP A 182 3.15 5.63 9.49
C ASP A 182 4.22 6.73 9.46
N LEU A 183 4.04 7.79 10.25
CA LEU A 183 5.04 8.85 10.39
C LEU A 183 6.34 8.31 11.01
N THR A 184 6.23 7.47 12.05
CA THR A 184 7.43 6.90 12.68
C THR A 184 8.19 6.00 11.71
N ILE A 185 7.51 5.08 11.02
CA ILE A 185 8.10 4.18 10.02
C ILE A 185 8.70 4.96 8.85
N GLY A 186 8.07 6.06 8.43
CA GLY A 186 8.55 6.91 7.33
C GLY A 186 9.76 7.77 7.70
N ILE A 187 9.78 8.33 8.92
CA ILE A 187 10.84 9.22 9.40
C ILE A 187 12.08 8.44 9.82
N LEU A 188 11.92 7.24 10.40
CA LEU A 188 13.04 6.43 10.91
C LEU A 188 14.16 6.20 9.89
N PRO A 189 13.92 5.73 8.65
CA PRO A 189 14.97 5.59 7.65
C PRO A 189 15.53 6.93 7.19
N ALA A 190 14.77 8.03 7.27
CA ALA A 190 15.28 9.36 6.95
C ALA A 190 16.32 9.81 7.98
N VAL A 191 16.03 9.64 9.27
CA VAL A 191 16.92 10.00 10.37
C VAL A 191 18.17 9.14 10.38
N LEU A 192 18.03 7.82 10.20
CA LEU A 192 19.15 6.88 10.20
C LEU A 192 20.21 7.25 9.16
N ILE A 193 19.78 7.73 7.99
CA ILE A 193 20.68 7.96 6.86
C ILE A 193 21.06 9.46 6.74
N TRP A 194 20.47 10.37 7.52
CA TRP A 194 20.77 11.81 7.48
C TRP A 194 22.25 12.11 7.78
N ASN A 195 22.87 11.34 8.66
CA ASN A 195 24.29 11.49 9.03
C ASN A 195 25.25 10.77 8.07
N LEU A 196 24.75 10.03 7.08
CA LEU A 196 25.57 9.30 6.12
C LEU A 196 25.64 10.09 4.79
N ARG A 197 26.84 10.22 4.20
CA ARG A 197 27.02 10.89 2.89
C ARG A 197 26.42 10.03 1.76
N ILE A 198 25.10 10.15 1.54
CA ILE A 198 24.37 9.38 0.52
C ILE A 198 24.24 10.11 -0.81
N SER A 199 24.14 9.32 -1.88
CA SER A 199 23.82 9.82 -3.22
C SER A 199 22.41 10.41 -3.30
N HIS A 200 22.22 11.40 -4.19
CA HIS A 200 20.94 12.10 -4.42
C HIS A 200 19.76 11.15 -4.71
N ARG A 201 20.03 9.98 -5.30
CA ARG A 201 19.03 8.94 -5.61
C ARG A 201 18.44 8.30 -4.35
N ALA A 202 19.23 8.10 -3.29
CA ALA A 202 18.73 7.56 -2.03
C ALA A 202 17.84 8.57 -1.30
N LYS A 203 18.21 9.85 -1.36
CA LYS A 203 17.45 10.99 -0.81
C LYS A 203 16.08 11.12 -1.47
N LEU A 204 16.02 11.00 -2.80
CA LEU A 204 14.75 11.00 -3.55
C LEU A 204 13.81 9.86 -3.11
N GLY A 205 14.32 8.63 -2.97
CA GLY A 205 13.48 7.52 -2.55
C GLY A 205 12.96 7.64 -1.11
N ILE A 206 13.70 8.30 -0.21
CA ILE A 206 13.21 8.61 1.15
C ILE A 206 12.08 9.65 1.06
N ALA A 207 12.24 10.70 0.25
CA ALA A 207 11.22 11.71 0.05
C ALA A 207 9.92 11.11 -0.51
N VAL A 208 10.01 10.13 -1.42
CA VAL A 208 8.84 9.41 -1.95
C VAL A 208 8.14 8.60 -0.86
N ILE A 209 8.87 7.84 -0.05
CA ILE A 209 8.27 7.04 1.05
C ILE A 209 7.61 7.94 2.09
N LEU A 210 8.27 9.04 2.46
CA LEU A 210 7.73 10.02 3.40
C LEU A 210 6.48 10.70 2.82
N GLY A 211 6.51 11.08 1.53
CA GLY A 211 5.35 11.64 0.83
C GLY A 211 4.16 10.68 0.82
N ILE A 212 4.40 9.39 0.58
CA ILE A 212 3.37 8.35 0.65
C ILE A 212 2.78 8.24 2.07
N GLY A 213 3.61 8.29 3.12
CA GLY A 213 3.14 8.31 4.51
C GLY A 213 2.29 9.53 4.87
N CYS A 214 2.65 10.72 4.36
CA CYS A 214 1.85 11.94 4.51
C CYS A 214 0.50 11.86 3.78
N ILE A 215 0.49 11.27 2.57
CA ILE A 215 -0.75 11.04 1.81
C ILE A 215 -1.65 10.01 2.52
N ALA A 216 -1.07 8.93 3.06
CA ALA A 216 -1.77 7.91 3.83
C ALA A 216 -2.44 8.50 5.09
N SER A 217 -1.69 9.27 5.89
CA SER A 217 -2.19 9.94 7.08
C SER A 217 -3.30 10.97 6.79
N ALA A 218 -3.20 11.70 5.67
CA ALA A 218 -4.30 12.57 5.23
C ALA A 218 -5.58 11.78 4.91
N GLY A 219 -5.47 10.59 4.31
CA GLY A 219 -6.61 9.72 4.01
C GLY A 219 -7.37 9.25 5.26
N VAL A 220 -6.64 9.02 6.35
CA VAL A 220 -7.20 8.65 7.65
C VAL A 220 -7.99 9.81 8.29
N ILE A 221 -7.47 11.04 8.21
CA ILE A 221 -8.16 12.24 8.70
C ILE A 221 -9.46 12.50 7.92
N VAL A 222 -9.42 12.29 6.61
CA VAL A 222 -10.59 12.42 5.73
C VAL A 222 -11.70 11.44 6.09
N ARG A 223 -11.40 10.29 6.71
CA ARG A 223 -12.39 9.26 7.10
C ARG A 223 -13.34 9.70 8.22
N ILE A 224 -12.88 10.59 9.10
CA ILE A 224 -13.57 11.04 10.33
C ILE A 224 -14.96 11.67 10.07
N PRO A 225 -15.12 12.66 9.17
CA PRO A 225 -16.43 13.28 8.93
C PRO A 225 -17.46 12.32 8.30
N PHE A 226 -17.03 11.22 7.66
CA PHE A 226 -17.96 10.25 7.08
C PHE A 226 -18.66 9.39 8.13
N LEU A 227 -18.02 9.13 9.28
CA LEU A 227 -18.67 8.41 10.39
C LEU A 227 -19.82 9.22 10.98
N HIS A 228 -19.72 10.55 10.99
CA HIS A 228 -20.81 11.42 11.45
C HIS A 228 -22.05 11.32 10.55
N ARG A 229 -21.87 10.89 9.30
CA ARG A 229 -22.94 10.75 8.28
C ARG A 229 -23.53 9.34 8.21
N ILE A 230 -23.20 8.42 9.13
CA ILE A 230 -23.72 7.04 9.11
C ILE A 230 -25.25 6.98 9.21
N THR A 231 -25.85 7.99 9.86
CA THR A 231 -27.29 8.17 10.02
C THR A 231 -27.93 8.91 8.84
N SER A 232 -27.14 9.46 7.92
CA SER A 232 -27.66 10.19 6.77
C SER A 232 -28.01 9.23 5.63
N PRO A 233 -29.12 9.45 4.89
CA PRO A 233 -29.52 8.61 3.77
C PRO A 233 -28.44 8.53 2.68
N ASP A 234 -27.59 9.57 2.56
CA ASP A 234 -26.52 9.67 1.57
C ASP A 234 -25.18 9.06 1.99
N PHE A 235 -25.15 8.23 3.04
CA PHE A 235 -23.93 7.59 3.55
C PHE A 235 -23.14 6.88 2.45
N LEU A 236 -23.78 6.01 1.65
CA LEU A 236 -23.11 5.26 0.57
C LEU A 236 -22.54 6.17 -0.54
N SER A 237 -23.15 7.34 -0.75
CA SER A 237 -22.72 8.30 -1.79
C SER A 237 -21.53 9.16 -1.34
N SER A 238 -21.43 9.43 -0.04
CA SER A 238 -20.36 10.22 0.58
C SER A 238 -19.11 9.37 0.81
N THR A 239 -19.32 8.08 1.06
CA THR A 239 -18.29 7.10 1.41
C THR A 239 -17.29 6.79 0.28
N PHE A 240 -17.63 7.13 -0.97
CA PHE A 240 -16.76 6.96 -2.14
C PHE A 240 -15.34 7.53 -1.95
N GLN A 241 -15.22 8.71 -1.32
CA GLN A 241 -13.91 9.33 -1.09
C GLN A 241 -13.08 8.51 -0.09
N ALA A 242 -13.69 8.04 1.00
CA ALA A 242 -13.02 7.20 1.98
C ALA A 242 -12.51 5.89 1.35
N THR A 243 -13.26 5.29 0.43
CA THR A 243 -12.83 4.08 -0.31
C THR A 243 -11.59 4.32 -1.17
N ILE A 244 -11.53 5.47 -1.87
CA ILE A 244 -10.38 5.80 -2.71
C ILE A 244 -9.14 6.04 -1.85
N TRP A 245 -9.28 6.79 -0.76
CA TRP A 245 -8.18 7.05 0.17
C TRP A 245 -7.66 5.78 0.84
N SER A 246 -8.55 4.88 1.29
CA SER A 246 -8.13 3.58 1.86
C SER A 246 -7.46 2.67 0.83
N ASN A 247 -7.92 2.67 -0.44
CA ASN A 247 -7.23 1.97 -1.52
C ASN A 247 -5.83 2.55 -1.79
N ALA A 248 -5.71 3.88 -1.82
CA ALA A 248 -4.43 4.53 -1.99
C ALA A 248 -3.47 4.18 -0.86
N GLU A 249 -3.89 4.27 0.40
CA GLU A 249 -3.06 3.92 1.56
C GLU A 249 -2.55 2.47 1.50
N ALA A 250 -3.45 1.49 1.35
CA ALA A 250 -3.06 0.08 1.36
C ALA A 250 -2.11 -0.26 0.20
N ASN A 251 -2.43 0.17 -1.02
CA ASN A 251 -1.63 -0.16 -2.19
C ASN A 251 -0.31 0.62 -2.25
N LEU A 252 -0.32 1.91 -1.89
CA LEU A 252 0.91 2.71 -1.85
C LEU A 252 1.84 2.25 -0.73
N GLY A 253 1.30 1.85 0.43
CA GLY A 253 2.10 1.30 1.52
C GLY A 253 2.72 -0.04 1.17
N ILE A 254 1.98 -0.97 0.54
CA ILE A 254 2.51 -2.25 0.05
C ILE A 254 3.60 -2.00 -0.99
N THR A 255 3.36 -1.08 -1.92
CA THR A 255 4.31 -0.69 -2.95
C THR A 255 5.58 -0.12 -2.33
N ALA A 256 5.46 0.88 -1.45
CA ALA A 256 6.58 1.53 -0.77
C ALA A 256 7.41 0.53 0.05
N GLY A 257 6.75 -0.34 0.83
CA GLY A 257 7.39 -1.40 1.58
C GLY A 257 8.12 -2.40 0.68
N SER A 258 7.57 -2.68 -0.50
CA SER A 258 8.16 -3.59 -1.48
C SER A 258 9.29 -2.99 -2.31
N LEU A 259 9.37 -1.67 -2.44
CA LEU A 259 10.48 -1.01 -3.13
C LEU A 259 11.79 -1.01 -2.33
N ALA A 260 11.72 -1.00 -0.99
CA ALA A 260 12.90 -0.89 -0.15
C ALA A 260 13.95 -2.00 -0.37
N PRO A 261 13.60 -3.30 -0.47
CA PRO A 261 14.57 -4.37 -0.77
C PRO A 261 15.00 -4.45 -2.25
N ILE A 262 14.32 -3.75 -3.17
CA ILE A 262 14.62 -3.81 -4.61
C ILE A 262 15.79 -2.87 -4.98
N ARG A 263 16.14 -1.90 -4.12
CA ARG A 263 17.27 -0.96 -4.35
C ARG A 263 18.60 -1.60 -4.79
N PRO A 264 19.12 -2.70 -4.20
CA PRO A 264 20.35 -3.33 -4.68
C PRO A 264 20.24 -3.84 -6.12
N LEU A 265 19.06 -4.25 -6.58
CA LEU A 265 18.87 -4.73 -7.95
C LEU A 265 19.07 -3.62 -8.98
N PHE A 266 18.64 -2.39 -8.70
CA PHE A 266 18.86 -1.28 -9.63
C PHE A 266 20.35 -0.94 -9.77
N ARG A 267 21.14 -1.15 -8.72
CA ARG A 267 22.60 -0.99 -8.79
C ARG A 267 23.23 -2.07 -9.66
N ASP A 268 22.79 -3.32 -9.53
CA ASP A 268 23.33 -4.42 -10.33
C ASP A 268 22.87 -4.37 -11.79
N LEU A 269 21.61 -4.02 -12.06
CA LEU A 269 21.10 -3.82 -13.43
C LEU A 269 21.75 -2.63 -14.13
N THR A 270 21.99 -1.51 -13.43
CA THR A 270 22.70 -0.36 -14.01
C THR A 270 24.20 -0.63 -14.16
N CYS A 271 24.81 -1.41 -13.27
CA CYS A 271 26.19 -1.87 -13.40
C CYS A 271 26.34 -2.88 -14.56
N MET A 272 25.40 -3.81 -14.73
CA MET A 272 25.34 -4.76 -15.85
C MET A 272 25.11 -4.03 -17.18
N ARG A 273 24.20 -3.04 -17.21
CA ARG A 273 23.97 -2.21 -18.40
C ARG A 273 25.15 -1.29 -18.72
N GLY A 274 25.85 -0.80 -17.69
CA GLY A 274 27.10 -0.04 -17.83
C GLY A 274 28.25 -0.91 -18.36
N LYS A 275 28.40 -2.15 -17.85
CA LYS A 275 29.38 -3.12 -18.36
C LYS A 275 29.09 -3.54 -19.80
N GLY A 276 27.83 -3.72 -20.18
CA GLY A 276 27.42 -4.01 -21.57
C GLY A 276 27.74 -2.87 -22.53
N ASN A 277 27.57 -1.61 -22.10
CA ASN A 277 27.94 -0.45 -22.90
C ASN A 277 29.46 -0.26 -22.98
N LEU A 278 30.22 -0.53 -21.90
CA LEU A 278 31.68 -0.49 -21.93
C LEU A 278 32.29 -1.60 -22.81
N THR A 279 31.78 -2.83 -22.73
CA THR A 279 32.24 -3.93 -23.60
C THR A 279 31.89 -3.69 -25.07
N ARG A 280 30.74 -3.07 -25.36
CA ARG A 280 30.38 -2.66 -26.73
C ARG A 280 31.28 -1.52 -27.24
N ALA A 281 31.59 -0.53 -26.40
CA ALA A 281 32.50 0.56 -26.76
C ALA A 281 33.95 0.05 -26.98
N ALA A 282 34.41 -0.89 -26.15
CA ALA A 282 35.73 -1.51 -26.29
C ALA A 282 35.87 -2.32 -27.59
N ARG A 283 34.84 -3.08 -28.01
CA ARG A 283 34.86 -3.79 -29.31
C ARG A 283 34.88 -2.83 -30.50
N ILE A 284 34.07 -1.78 -30.47
CA ILE A 284 34.05 -0.77 -31.54
C ILE A 284 35.40 -0.03 -31.65
N SER A 285 36.12 0.11 -30.53
CA SER A 285 37.47 0.66 -30.50
C SER A 285 38.50 -0.31 -31.10
N SER A 286 38.44 -1.62 -30.79
CA SER A 286 39.38 -2.60 -31.36
C SER A 286 39.17 -2.79 -32.87
N ASP A 287 37.91 -2.81 -33.32
CA ASP A 287 37.59 -2.97 -34.75
C ASP A 287 38.08 -1.79 -35.59
N ARG A 288 38.02 -0.56 -35.04
CA ARG A 288 38.59 0.63 -35.70
C ARG A 288 40.12 0.61 -35.74
N TYR A 289 40.77 0.13 -34.69
CA TYR A 289 42.24 0.00 -34.66
C TYR A 289 42.74 -1.05 -35.67
N SER A 290 42.10 -2.22 -35.74
CA SER A 290 42.42 -3.23 -36.78
C SER A 290 42.17 -2.74 -38.20
N SER A 291 41.11 -1.94 -38.42
CA SER A 291 40.82 -1.39 -39.75
C SER A 291 41.87 -0.35 -40.17
N ALA A 292 42.32 0.50 -39.25
CA ALA A 292 43.38 1.49 -39.52
C ALA A 292 44.75 0.84 -39.79
N HIS A 293 45.08 -0.22 -39.04
CA HIS A 293 46.33 -0.97 -39.24
C HIS A 293 46.34 -1.74 -40.56
N ASN A 294 45.18 -2.24 -41.02
CA ASN A 294 45.03 -2.89 -42.32
C ASN A 294 45.05 -1.90 -43.50
N SER A 295 44.60 -0.65 -43.30
CA SER A 295 44.73 0.38 -44.34
C SER A 295 46.17 0.85 -44.51
N GLU A 296 46.92 1.06 -43.42
CA GLU A 296 48.33 1.46 -43.50
C GLU A 296 49.18 0.34 -44.13
N SER A 297 48.96 -0.92 -43.76
CA SER A 297 49.72 -2.04 -44.33
C SER A 297 49.45 -2.31 -45.82
N ASN A 298 48.26 -1.97 -46.34
CA ASN A 298 48.00 -2.01 -47.78
C ASN A 298 48.65 -0.85 -48.54
N GLU A 299 48.95 0.27 -47.88
CA GLU A 299 49.59 1.43 -48.52
C GLU A 299 51.11 1.21 -48.72
N TYR A 300 51.75 0.38 -47.88
CA TYR A 300 53.16 0.00 -48.01
C TYR A 300 53.46 -1.11 -49.03
N VAL A 301 52.44 -1.82 -49.52
CA VAL A 301 52.60 -2.91 -50.53
C VAL A 301 52.40 -2.38 -51.96
N ALA A 302 52.00 -1.11 -52.12
CA ALA A 302 51.70 -0.49 -53.40
C ALA A 302 52.85 0.35 -54.01
N TYR A 303 54.07 0.30 -53.46
CA TYR A 303 55.27 0.97 -53.97
C TYR A 303 56.38 0.00 -54.32
#